data_AF-F3ZUC2-F1
#
_entry.id   AF-F3ZUC2-F1
#
_cell.length_a   1.000
_cell.length_b   1.000
_cell.length_c   1.000
_cell.angle_alpha   90.00
_cell.angle_beta   90.00
_cell.angle_gamma   90.00
#
_symmetry.space_group_name_H-M   'P 1'
#
loop_
_entity.id
_entity.type
_entity.pdbx_description
1 polymer ?
#
loop_
_entity_poly.entity_id
_entity_poly.type
_entity_poly.pdbx_seq_one_letter_code
_entity_poly.pdbx_strand_id
1 'polypeptide(L)'
;MRKFLKKVHLVLALPTGLIISIICLTGALMSIDEYVRPIWSMWPEIYKTLMFLHRWLLDPTKAVGKLVVGICTVFFIVILLSGLFIWLPKKWSKVKNNLQVKYKAGFARKVLDLHRVWGIYCMLMLLLLCFTGLMWSFEGYRKTVFNMVTVDRVPDRVAIVERKNRETGEIIRIDFNEKENSSKVMRWAYLLHTGRWGGWFGLLLTGTAALMGATLPITGYILFIRRIRRQKRSKN
;
A
#
# COMPACT_ATOMS: atom_id res chain seq x y z
N MET A 1 7.70 27.27 -3.70
CA MET A 1 7.26 25.88 -3.96
C MET A 1 7.57 24.86 -2.85
N ARG A 2 8.83 24.52 -2.51
CA ARG A 2 9.11 23.42 -1.54
C ARG A 2 8.53 23.60 -0.13
N LYS A 3 8.45 24.83 0.39
CA LYS A 3 7.82 25.12 1.70
C LYS A 3 6.32 24.75 1.67
N PHE A 4 5.64 25.09 0.58
CA PHE A 4 4.24 24.76 0.36
C PHE A 4 4.04 23.25 0.26
N LEU A 5 4.83 22.54 -0.55
CA LEU A 5 4.75 21.07 -0.67
C LEU A 5 4.94 20.37 0.68
N LYS A 6 5.87 20.83 1.52
CA LYS A 6 6.04 20.28 2.88
C LYS A 6 4.80 20.49 3.76
N LYS A 7 4.12 21.62 3.60
CA LYS A 7 2.87 21.91 4.32
C LYS A 7 1.76 20.98 3.84
N VAL A 8 1.57 20.85 2.52
CA VAL A 8 0.59 19.94 1.91
C VAL A 8 0.84 18.50 2.33
N HIS A 9 2.07 18.00 2.17
CA HIS A 9 2.48 16.65 2.56
C HIS A 9 2.13 16.37 4.03
N LEU A 10 2.45 17.30 4.94
CA LEU A 10 2.15 17.15 6.36
C LEU A 10 0.64 17.19 6.65
N VAL A 11 -0.09 18.14 6.06
CA VAL A 11 -1.53 18.33 6.29
C VAL A 11 -2.32 17.12 5.81
N LEU A 12 -1.93 16.51 4.70
CA LEU A 12 -2.57 15.29 4.20
C LEU A 12 -2.16 14.06 5.00
N ALA A 13 -0.89 13.94 5.40
CA ALA A 13 -0.38 12.76 6.10
C ALA A 13 -0.88 12.64 7.54
N LEU A 14 -1.14 13.75 8.24
CA LEU A 14 -1.60 13.70 9.63
C LEU A 14 -2.99 13.03 9.82
N PRO A 15 -4.04 13.36 9.05
CA PRO A 15 -5.34 12.73 9.22
C PRO A 15 -5.40 11.30 8.66
N THR A 16 -4.72 11.01 7.55
CA THR A 16 -4.79 9.68 6.90
C THR A 16 -3.75 8.68 7.39
N GLY A 17 -2.70 9.17 8.05
CA GLY A 17 -1.52 8.37 8.36
C GLY A 17 -1.80 7.12 9.17
N LEU A 18 -2.63 7.21 10.21
CA LEU A 18 -2.99 6.05 11.03
C LEU A 18 -3.75 4.98 10.22
N ILE A 19 -4.69 5.40 9.39
CA ILE A 19 -5.45 4.50 8.52
C ILE A 19 -4.50 3.81 7.55
N ILE A 20 -3.64 4.58 6.86
CA ILE A 20 -2.65 4.04 5.92
C ILE A 20 -1.75 3.02 6.62
N SER A 21 -1.28 3.31 7.84
CA SER A 21 -0.46 2.35 8.61
C SER A 21 -1.19 1.03 8.86
N ILE A 22 -2.47 1.08 9.23
CA ILE A 22 -3.29 -0.12 9.47
C ILE A 22 -3.49 -0.90 8.16
N ILE A 23 -3.83 -0.21 7.06
CA ILE A 23 -4.03 -0.84 5.75
C ILE A 23 -2.73 -1.50 5.25
N CYS A 24 -1.59 -0.82 5.38
CA CYS A 24 -0.30 -1.36 4.99
C CYS A 24 0.10 -2.56 5.86
N LEU A 25 -0.10 -2.51 7.18
CA LEU A 25 0.24 -3.61 8.08
C LEU A 25 -0.63 -4.86 7.82
N THR A 26 -1.94 -4.66 7.69
CA THR A 26 -2.88 -5.74 7.35
C THR A 26 -2.60 -6.33 5.97
N GLY A 27 -2.27 -5.48 4.98
CA GLY A 27 -1.91 -5.92 3.63
C GLY A 27 -0.61 -6.71 3.60
N ALA A 28 0.40 -6.32 4.38
CA ALA A 28 1.64 -7.09 4.54
C ALA A 28 1.36 -8.50 5.08
N LEU A 29 0.54 -8.61 6.13
CA LEU A 29 0.16 -9.89 6.72
C LEU A 29 -0.64 -10.77 5.73
N MET A 30 -1.51 -10.17 4.93
CA MET A 30 -2.28 -10.88 3.90
C MET A 30 -1.44 -11.29 2.68
N SER A 31 -0.34 -10.58 2.38
CA SER A 31 0.50 -10.92 1.23
C SER A 31 1.07 -12.34 1.33
N ILE A 32 1.37 -12.80 2.54
CA ILE A 32 1.91 -14.14 2.81
C ILE A 32 0.83 -15.22 2.99
N ASP A 33 -0.45 -14.91 2.69
CA ASP A 33 -1.59 -15.83 2.86
C ASP A 33 -1.35 -17.24 2.32
N GLU A 34 -0.66 -17.36 1.18
CA GLU A 34 -0.36 -18.66 0.55
C GLU A 34 0.47 -19.58 1.46
N TYR A 35 1.42 -19.03 2.22
CA TYR A 35 2.31 -19.79 3.09
C TYR A 35 1.72 -20.08 4.47
N VAL A 36 0.88 -19.17 4.98
CA VAL A 36 0.25 -19.29 6.31
C VAL A 36 -1.20 -19.80 6.22
N ARG A 37 -1.64 -20.26 5.05
CA ARG A 37 -2.98 -20.83 4.82
C ARG A 37 -3.36 -21.94 5.81
N PRO A 38 -2.48 -22.87 6.20
CA PRO A 38 -2.81 -23.86 7.24
C PRO A 38 -3.18 -23.18 8.57
N ILE A 39 -2.44 -22.14 8.97
CA ILE A 39 -2.72 -21.37 10.20
C ILE A 39 -4.05 -20.63 10.07
N TRP A 40 -4.33 -20.01 8.91
CA TRP A 40 -5.61 -19.35 8.67
C TRP A 40 -6.80 -20.32 8.68
N SER A 41 -6.60 -21.57 8.25
CA SER A 41 -7.65 -22.59 8.31
C SER A 41 -8.00 -23.01 9.74
N MET A 42 -7.06 -22.90 10.68
CA MET A 42 -7.34 -23.09 12.11
C MET A 42 -8.13 -21.93 12.71
N TRP A 43 -7.94 -20.70 12.19
CA TRP A 43 -8.55 -19.47 12.72
C TRP A 43 -9.20 -18.62 11.61
N PRO A 44 -10.25 -19.13 10.94
CA PRO A 44 -10.82 -18.46 9.76
C PRO A 44 -11.41 -17.08 10.08
N GLU A 45 -11.89 -16.88 11.31
CA GLU A 45 -12.46 -15.59 11.75
C GLU A 45 -11.40 -14.49 11.84
N ILE A 46 -10.15 -14.82 12.16
CA ILE A 46 -9.05 -13.85 12.19
C ILE A 46 -8.76 -13.35 10.77
N TYR A 47 -8.62 -14.28 9.81
CA TYR A 47 -8.39 -13.91 8.42
C TYR A 47 -9.54 -13.08 7.84
N LYS A 48 -10.79 -13.45 8.12
CA LYS A 48 -11.97 -12.65 7.74
C LYS A 48 -11.91 -11.25 8.34
N THR A 49 -11.58 -11.13 9.63
CA THR A 49 -11.47 -9.84 10.33
C THR A 49 -10.37 -8.98 9.73
N LEU A 50 -9.19 -9.54 9.43
CA LEU A 50 -8.08 -8.85 8.77
C LEU A 50 -8.49 -8.33 7.40
N MET A 51 -9.13 -9.17 6.59
CA MET A 51 -9.69 -8.77 5.30
C MET A 51 -10.74 -7.65 5.44
N PHE A 52 -11.58 -7.76 6.47
CA PHE A 52 -12.65 -6.80 6.72
C PHE A 52 -12.11 -5.43 7.17
N LEU A 53 -11.08 -5.44 8.02
CA LEU A 53 -10.33 -4.26 8.43
C LEU A 53 -9.58 -3.63 7.25
N HIS A 54 -8.89 -4.43 6.44
CA HIS A 54 -8.08 -3.94 5.33
C HIS A 54 -8.93 -3.27 4.24
N ARG A 55 -10.06 -3.86 3.87
CA ARG A 55 -10.87 -3.38 2.74
C ARG A 55 -11.98 -2.42 3.15
N TRP A 56 -12.49 -2.56 4.37
CA TRP A 56 -13.68 -1.85 4.83
C TRP A 56 -13.54 -1.22 6.21
N LEU A 57 -12.37 -1.23 6.85
CA LEU A 57 -12.19 -0.68 8.20
C LEU A 57 -13.20 -1.23 9.22
N LEU A 58 -13.57 -2.50 9.07
CA LEU A 58 -14.59 -3.17 9.87
C LEU A 58 -16.02 -2.60 9.73
N ASP A 59 -16.27 -1.77 8.72
CA ASP A 59 -17.60 -1.24 8.42
C ASP A 59 -18.55 -2.39 7.99
N PRO A 60 -19.61 -2.67 8.77
CA PRO A 60 -20.56 -3.74 8.44
C PRO A 60 -21.30 -3.48 7.13
N THR A 61 -21.53 -2.22 6.76
CA THR A 61 -22.23 -1.83 5.52
C THR A 61 -21.33 -1.96 4.29
N LYS A 62 -20.00 -2.04 4.48
CA LYS A 62 -18.97 -2.04 3.44
C LYS A 62 -18.95 -0.78 2.55
N ALA A 63 -19.85 0.18 2.77
CA ALA A 63 -20.01 1.35 1.91
C ALA A 63 -19.07 2.47 2.34
N VAL A 64 -19.15 2.88 3.60
CA VAL A 64 -18.35 3.97 4.17
C VAL A 64 -16.89 3.56 4.27
N GLY A 65 -16.61 2.36 4.76
CA GLY A 65 -15.26 1.82 4.89
C GLY A 65 -14.51 1.78 3.57
N LYS A 66 -15.16 1.27 2.52
CA LYS A 66 -14.60 1.23 1.15
C LYS A 66 -14.25 2.64 0.65
N LEU A 67 -15.14 3.60 0.89
CA LEU A 67 -14.95 4.99 0.48
C LEU A 67 -13.80 5.64 1.24
N VAL A 68 -13.75 5.50 2.56
CA VAL A 68 -12.69 6.05 3.42
C VAL A 68 -11.32 5.49 3.03
N VAL A 69 -11.19 4.17 2.87
CA VAL A 69 -9.94 3.53 2.41
C VAL A 69 -9.55 4.05 1.02
N GLY A 70 -10.53 4.20 0.11
CA GLY A 70 -10.30 4.76 -1.22
C GLY A 70 -9.76 6.19 -1.19
N ILE A 71 -10.40 7.09 -0.43
CA ILE A 71 -9.97 8.49 -0.28
C ILE A 71 -8.59 8.56 0.38
N CYS A 72 -8.34 7.76 1.43
CA CYS A 72 -7.04 7.67 2.07
C CYS A 72 -5.95 7.21 1.09
N THR A 73 -6.27 6.28 0.19
CA THR A 73 -5.34 5.79 -0.85
C THR A 73 -5.01 6.88 -1.86
N VAL A 74 -6.00 7.69 -2.28
CA VAL A 74 -5.75 8.85 -3.17
C VAL A 74 -4.84 9.87 -2.48
N PHE A 75 -5.10 10.21 -1.21
CA PHE A 75 -4.21 11.08 -0.45
C PHE A 75 -2.83 10.46 -0.26
N PHE A 76 -2.73 9.14 -0.09
CA PHE A 76 -1.45 8.47 0.01
C PHE A 76 -0.61 8.60 -1.28
N ILE A 77 -1.23 8.49 -2.46
CA ILE A 77 -0.56 8.75 -3.75
C ILE A 77 -0.01 10.19 -3.77
N VAL A 78 -0.81 11.19 -3.37
CA VAL A 78 -0.36 12.59 -3.32
C VAL A 78 0.79 12.78 -2.29
N ILE A 79 0.73 12.09 -1.16
CA ILE A 79 1.79 12.10 -0.13
C ILE A 79 3.08 11.48 -0.68
N LEU A 80 3.02 10.35 -1.38
CA LEU A 80 4.18 9.70 -2.00
C LEU A 80 4.83 10.60 -3.06
N LEU A 81 4.02 11.14 -3.98
CA LEU A 81 4.51 12.04 -5.03
C LEU A 81 5.11 13.32 -4.43
N SER A 82 4.40 13.98 -3.51
CA SER A 82 4.94 15.17 -2.83
C SER A 82 6.20 14.86 -2.01
N GLY A 83 6.28 13.68 -1.39
CA GLY A 83 7.47 13.19 -0.68
C GLY A 83 8.70 13.08 -1.59
N LEU A 84 8.53 12.52 -2.78
CA LEU A 84 9.57 12.45 -3.81
C LEU A 84 10.07 13.86 -4.20
N PHE A 85 9.15 14.77 -4.53
CA PHE A 85 9.50 16.14 -4.90
C PHE A 85 10.21 16.90 -3.76
N ILE A 86 9.84 16.65 -2.51
CA ILE A 86 10.50 17.24 -1.34
C ILE A 86 11.92 16.67 -1.17
N TRP A 87 12.10 15.37 -1.40
CA TRP A 87 13.36 14.64 -1.21
C TRP A 87 14.43 15.02 -2.25
N LEU A 88 14.03 15.23 -3.52
CA LEU A 88 14.97 15.55 -4.61
C LEU A 88 15.91 16.70 -4.24
N PRO A 89 17.25 16.52 -4.23
CA PRO A 89 18.17 17.60 -3.92
C PRO A 89 18.22 18.64 -5.04
N LYS A 90 18.61 19.89 -4.72
CA LYS A 90 18.85 20.92 -5.76
C LYS A 90 20.09 20.64 -6.61
N LYS A 91 21.02 19.84 -6.10
CA LYS A 91 22.26 19.42 -6.78
C LYS A 91 22.30 17.90 -6.79
N TRP A 92 22.36 17.29 -7.98
CA TRP A 92 22.34 15.84 -8.17
C TRP A 92 23.54 15.13 -7.54
N SER A 93 24.68 15.80 -7.42
CA SER A 93 25.86 15.30 -6.71
C SER A 93 25.61 14.95 -5.24
N LYS A 94 24.52 15.46 -4.62
CA LYS A 94 24.15 15.17 -3.23
C LYS A 94 23.13 14.03 -3.07
N VAL A 95 22.68 13.39 -4.16
CA VAL A 95 21.71 12.28 -4.09
C VAL A 95 22.24 11.12 -3.26
N LYS A 96 23.49 10.69 -3.53
CA LYS A 96 24.13 9.57 -2.81
C LYS A 96 24.17 9.81 -1.29
N ASN A 97 24.49 11.04 -0.87
CA ASN A 97 24.55 11.42 0.55
C ASN A 97 23.16 11.46 1.23
N ASN A 98 22.09 11.59 0.45
CA ASN A 98 20.70 11.61 0.95
C ASN A 98 20.03 10.22 0.95
N LEU A 99 20.69 9.21 0.40
CA LEU A 99 20.25 7.80 0.40
C LEU A 99 20.91 6.97 1.51
N GLN A 100 21.81 7.56 2.30
CA GLN A 100 22.50 6.88 3.39
C GLN A 100 21.88 7.23 4.75
N VAL A 101 21.69 6.20 5.58
CA VAL A 101 21.24 6.38 6.97
C VAL A 101 22.46 6.63 7.86
N LYS A 102 22.48 7.77 8.55
CA LYS A 102 23.57 8.11 9.48
C LYS A 102 23.30 7.52 10.87
N TYR A 103 23.76 6.29 11.09
CA TYR A 103 23.50 5.55 12.34
C TYR A 103 24.17 6.13 13.60
N LYS A 104 25.24 6.93 13.46
CA LYS A 104 25.90 7.63 14.59
C LYS A 104 25.22 8.95 14.99
N ALA A 105 24.16 9.37 14.29
CA ALA A 105 23.48 10.64 14.58
C ALA A 105 22.45 10.51 15.72
N GLY A 106 21.98 11.64 16.27
CA GLY A 106 20.91 11.64 17.27
C GLY A 106 19.59 11.05 16.72
N PHE A 107 18.75 10.50 17.61
CA PHE A 107 17.51 9.77 17.27
C PHE A 107 16.63 10.46 16.21
N ALA A 108 16.38 11.77 16.36
CA ALA A 108 15.54 12.51 15.41
C ALA A 108 16.12 12.54 13.98
N ARG A 109 17.45 12.54 13.85
CA ARG A 109 18.12 12.45 12.56
C ARG A 109 18.00 11.05 11.97
N LYS A 110 18.16 10.01 12.79
CA LYS A 110 17.97 8.62 12.35
C LYS A 110 16.56 8.38 11.81
N VAL A 111 15.52 8.79 12.56
CA VAL A 111 14.12 8.66 12.13
C VAL A 111 13.86 9.41 10.83
N LEU A 112 14.41 10.62 10.68
CA LEU A 112 14.28 11.41 9.46
C LEU A 112 14.98 10.76 8.26
N ASP A 113 16.19 10.23 8.47
CA ASP A 113 16.93 9.56 7.40
C ASP A 113 16.22 8.24 7.02
N LEU A 114 15.75 7.44 7.99
CA LEU A 114 14.94 6.24 7.74
C LEU A 114 13.67 6.55 6.96
N HIS A 115 12.87 7.53 7.40
CA HIS A 115 11.64 7.93 6.70
C HIS A 115 11.89 8.30 5.23
N ARG A 116 13.00 8.98 4.94
CA ARG A 116 13.37 9.37 3.57
C ARG A 116 13.89 8.20 2.75
N VAL A 117 14.81 7.44 3.30
CA VAL A 117 15.48 6.33 2.60
C VAL A 117 14.48 5.22 2.31
N TRP A 118 13.72 4.79 3.32
CA TRP A 118 12.67 3.80 3.14
C TRP A 118 11.59 4.31 2.20
N GLY A 119 11.14 5.56 2.38
CA GLY A 119 10.14 6.18 1.52
C GLY A 119 10.52 6.14 0.03
N ILE A 120 11.80 6.39 -0.31
CA ILE A 120 12.28 6.32 -1.69
C ILE A 120 12.37 4.88 -2.19
N TYR A 121 12.91 3.95 -1.40
CA TYR A 121 13.06 2.55 -1.83
C TYR A 121 11.73 1.86 -2.09
N CYS A 122 10.73 2.06 -1.24
CA CYS A 122 9.43 1.42 -1.43
C CYS A 122 8.44 2.25 -2.26
N MET A 123 8.78 3.48 -2.67
CA MET A 123 7.87 4.40 -3.35
C MET A 123 7.17 3.78 -4.56
N LEU A 124 7.95 3.20 -5.48
CA LEU A 124 7.42 2.66 -6.73
C LEU A 124 6.45 1.51 -6.46
N MET A 125 6.82 0.62 -5.55
CA MET A 125 5.98 -0.51 -5.17
C MET A 125 4.70 -0.02 -4.46
N LEU A 126 4.81 0.91 -3.51
CA LEU A 126 3.65 1.49 -2.82
C LEU A 126 2.70 2.21 -3.79
N LEU A 127 3.22 2.92 -4.79
CA LEU A 127 2.39 3.54 -5.83
C LEU A 127 1.62 2.48 -6.62
N LEU A 128 2.30 1.39 -7.03
CA LEU A 128 1.66 0.28 -7.72
C LEU A 128 0.56 -0.36 -6.86
N LEU A 129 0.80 -0.56 -5.55
CA LEU A 129 -0.21 -1.05 -4.61
C LEU A 129 -1.40 -0.09 -4.49
N CYS A 130 -1.16 1.23 -4.45
CA CYS A 130 -2.24 2.20 -4.41
C CYS A 130 -3.08 2.18 -5.69
N PHE A 131 -2.44 2.23 -6.87
CA PHE A 131 -3.15 2.25 -8.16
C PHE A 131 -3.96 0.99 -8.41
N THR A 132 -3.42 -0.18 -8.08
CA THR A 132 -4.19 -1.43 -8.12
C THR A 132 -5.31 -1.41 -7.07
N GLY A 133 -5.01 -0.98 -5.84
CA GLY A 133 -5.95 -0.85 -4.72
C GLY A 133 -7.22 -0.05 -5.04
N LEU A 134 -7.07 1.05 -5.78
CA LEU A 134 -8.19 1.91 -6.18
C LEU A 134 -9.26 1.20 -7.01
N MET A 135 -8.91 0.11 -7.72
CA MET A 135 -9.85 -0.67 -8.52
C MET A 135 -10.95 -1.36 -7.68
N TRP A 136 -10.69 -1.62 -6.40
CA TRP A 136 -11.68 -2.19 -5.48
C TRP A 136 -12.56 -1.13 -4.79
N SER A 137 -12.16 0.14 -4.81
CA SER A 137 -12.86 1.24 -4.15
C SER A 137 -13.76 2.04 -5.10
N PHE A 138 -13.26 2.39 -6.28
CA PHE A 138 -13.93 3.31 -7.19
C PHE A 138 -14.27 2.64 -8.53
N GLU A 139 -15.56 2.50 -8.80
CA GLU A 139 -16.04 1.87 -10.03
C GLU A 139 -15.66 2.67 -11.28
N GLY A 140 -15.77 4.01 -11.23
CA GLY A 140 -15.36 4.86 -12.35
C GLY A 140 -13.89 4.67 -12.73
N TYR A 141 -13.00 4.68 -11.74
CA TYR A 141 -11.58 4.40 -11.95
C TYR A 141 -11.35 3.01 -12.57
N ARG A 142 -12.01 1.98 -12.04
CA ARG A 142 -11.92 0.61 -12.57
C ARG A 142 -12.38 0.53 -14.02
N LYS A 143 -13.51 1.15 -14.37
CA LYS A 143 -14.03 1.21 -15.76
C LYS A 143 -13.06 1.91 -16.70
N THR A 144 -12.48 3.04 -16.27
CA THR A 144 -11.46 3.75 -17.05
C THR A 144 -10.25 2.86 -17.34
N VAL A 145 -9.74 2.15 -16.33
CA VAL A 145 -8.60 1.23 -16.50
C VAL A 145 -8.95 0.10 -17.47
N PHE A 146 -10.15 -0.48 -17.40
CA PHE A 146 -10.60 -1.53 -18.33
C PHE A 146 -10.65 -1.07 -19.79
N ASN A 147 -10.93 0.21 -20.04
CA ASN A 147 -10.98 0.78 -21.39
C ASN A 147 -9.60 1.22 -21.91
N MET A 148 -8.64 1.49 -21.01
CA MET A 148 -7.29 1.94 -21.37
C MET A 148 -6.28 0.80 -21.51
N VAL A 149 -6.50 -0.31 -20.79
CA VAL A 149 -5.52 -1.41 -20.69
C VAL A 149 -6.11 -2.67 -21.30
N THR A 150 -5.43 -3.19 -22.32
CA THR A 150 -5.71 -4.50 -22.89
C THR A 150 -4.68 -5.50 -22.40
N VAL A 151 -5.16 -6.65 -21.93
CA VAL A 151 -4.34 -7.77 -21.48
C VAL A 151 -4.64 -8.97 -22.35
N ASP A 152 -3.61 -9.47 -23.03
CA ASP A 152 -3.74 -10.67 -23.84
C ASP A 152 -3.88 -11.91 -22.95
N ARG A 153 -2.99 -12.06 -21.97
CA ARG A 153 -2.92 -13.23 -21.07
C ARG A 153 -2.49 -12.89 -19.65
N VAL A 154 -2.85 -13.77 -18.73
CA VAL A 154 -2.38 -13.85 -17.33
C VAL A 154 -1.37 -15.00 -17.24
N PRO A 155 -0.38 -14.97 -16.32
CA PRO A 155 0.60 -16.04 -16.21
C PRO A 155 -0.07 -17.38 -15.87
N ASP A 156 0.28 -18.43 -16.60
CA ASP A 156 -0.44 -19.72 -16.60
C ASP A 156 -0.54 -20.34 -15.19
N ARG A 157 0.53 -20.21 -14.39
CA ARG A 157 0.57 -20.65 -12.97
C ARG A 157 -0.50 -20.05 -12.07
N VAL A 158 -1.11 -18.93 -12.46
CA VAL A 158 -2.16 -18.21 -11.73
C VAL A 158 -3.36 -17.88 -12.63
N ALA A 159 -3.42 -18.46 -13.83
CA ALA A 159 -4.52 -18.29 -14.78
C ALA A 159 -5.74 -19.11 -14.37
N ILE A 160 -5.54 -20.28 -13.76
CA ILE A 160 -6.62 -21.16 -13.32
C ILE A 160 -6.88 -20.93 -11.83
N VAL A 161 -8.15 -20.71 -11.47
CA VAL A 161 -8.59 -20.64 -10.07
C VAL A 161 -9.75 -21.60 -9.86
N GLU A 162 -9.59 -22.51 -8.92
CA GLU A 162 -10.65 -23.40 -8.47
C GLU A 162 -11.46 -22.70 -7.36
N ARG A 163 -12.78 -22.61 -7.56
CA ARG A 163 -13.72 -22.14 -6.52
C ARG A 163 -14.73 -23.22 -6.22
N LYS A 164 -14.86 -23.56 -4.94
CA LYS A 164 -15.96 -24.39 -4.47
C LYS A 164 -17.25 -23.56 -4.39
N ASN A 165 -18.29 -24.00 -5.08
CA ASN A 165 -19.64 -23.45 -4.95
C ASN A 165 -20.14 -23.72 -3.52
N ARG A 166 -20.68 -22.69 -2.87
CA ARG A 166 -21.19 -22.78 -1.50
C ARG A 166 -22.49 -23.57 -1.40
N GLU A 167 -23.28 -23.60 -2.46
CA GLU A 167 -24.63 -24.20 -2.46
C GLU A 167 -24.60 -25.65 -2.94
N THR A 168 -23.89 -25.91 -4.05
CA THR A 168 -23.83 -27.26 -4.65
C THR A 168 -22.61 -28.07 -4.21
N GLY A 169 -21.62 -27.43 -3.60
CA GLY A 169 -20.35 -28.06 -3.23
C GLY A 169 -19.42 -28.35 -4.42
N GLU A 170 -19.85 -28.07 -5.64
CA GLU A 170 -19.11 -28.32 -6.89
C GLU A 170 -17.86 -27.43 -7.01
N ILE A 171 -16.79 -27.98 -7.57
CA ILE A 171 -15.55 -27.23 -7.83
C ILE A 171 -15.62 -26.65 -9.24
N ILE A 172 -15.80 -25.33 -9.32
CA ILE A 172 -15.78 -24.58 -10.58
C ILE A 172 -14.34 -24.19 -10.89
N ARG A 173 -13.83 -24.64 -12.03
CA ARG A 173 -12.54 -24.22 -12.59
C ARG A 173 -12.75 -22.99 -13.46
N ILE A 174 -12.08 -21.90 -13.12
CA ILE A 174 -12.15 -20.65 -13.89
C ILE A 174 -10.78 -20.41 -14.51
N ASP A 175 -10.68 -20.51 -15.83
CA ASP A 175 -9.52 -20.04 -16.58
C ASP A 175 -9.70 -18.55 -16.93
N PHE A 176 -8.82 -17.70 -16.41
CA PHE A 176 -8.84 -16.26 -16.69
C PHE A 176 -8.41 -15.92 -18.13
N ASN A 177 -7.63 -16.77 -18.81
CA ASN A 177 -7.19 -16.51 -20.17
C ASN A 177 -8.34 -16.63 -21.19
N GLU A 178 -9.36 -17.43 -20.87
CA GLU A 178 -10.60 -17.56 -21.65
C GLU A 178 -11.62 -16.45 -21.35
N LYS A 179 -11.38 -15.63 -20.32
CA LYS A 179 -12.29 -14.56 -19.92
C LYS A 179 -12.05 -13.26 -20.70
N GLU A 180 -13.07 -12.41 -20.63
CA GLU A 180 -13.01 -11.04 -21.12
C GLU A 180 -11.84 -10.23 -20.55
N ASN A 181 -11.46 -9.17 -21.27
CA ASN A 181 -10.33 -8.31 -20.90
C ASN A 181 -10.44 -7.73 -19.48
N SER A 182 -11.63 -7.28 -19.07
CA SER A 182 -11.90 -6.74 -17.72
C SER A 182 -11.52 -7.74 -16.60
N SER A 183 -11.86 -9.02 -16.78
CA SER A 183 -11.53 -10.09 -15.83
C SER A 183 -10.03 -10.34 -15.78
N LYS A 184 -9.34 -10.32 -16.92
CA LYS A 184 -7.87 -10.44 -17.02
C LYS A 184 -7.15 -9.25 -16.37
N VAL A 185 -7.61 -8.03 -16.63
CA VAL A 185 -7.08 -6.80 -16.00
C VAL A 185 -7.29 -6.84 -14.49
N MET A 186 -8.48 -7.23 -14.02
CA MET A 186 -8.76 -7.37 -12.59
C MET A 186 -7.88 -8.45 -11.94
N ARG A 187 -7.60 -9.54 -12.66
CA ARG A 187 -6.69 -10.59 -12.19
C ARG A 187 -5.26 -10.07 -12.06
N TRP A 188 -4.76 -9.34 -13.04
CA TRP A 188 -3.44 -8.68 -12.93
C TRP A 188 -3.38 -7.69 -11.79
N ALA A 189 -4.41 -6.86 -11.62
CA ALA A 189 -4.49 -5.94 -10.49
C ALA A 189 -4.38 -6.69 -9.16
N TYR A 190 -5.10 -7.80 -9.00
CA TYR A 190 -4.99 -8.68 -7.83
C TYR A 190 -3.58 -9.25 -7.65
N LEU A 191 -2.97 -9.78 -8.72
CA LEU A 191 -1.64 -10.38 -8.66
C LEU A 191 -0.56 -9.37 -8.29
N LEU A 192 -0.64 -8.16 -8.86
CA LEU A 192 0.26 -7.04 -8.57
C LEU A 192 0.06 -6.52 -7.14
N HIS A 193 -1.18 -6.35 -6.72
CA HIS A 193 -1.52 -5.85 -5.39
C HIS A 193 -1.11 -6.82 -4.26
N THR A 194 -1.18 -8.13 -4.51
CA THR A 194 -0.84 -9.17 -3.52
C THR A 194 0.59 -9.69 -3.62
N GLY A 195 1.34 -9.33 -4.68
CA GLY A 195 2.70 -9.82 -4.91
C GLY A 195 2.79 -11.19 -5.60
N ARG A 196 1.67 -11.83 -5.96
CA ARG A 196 1.64 -13.18 -6.57
C ARG A 196 2.10 -13.22 -8.04
N TRP A 197 2.36 -12.06 -8.63
CA TRP A 197 2.85 -11.90 -10.01
C TRP A 197 4.30 -12.39 -10.23
N GLY A 198 5.08 -12.64 -9.17
CA GLY A 198 6.49 -13.07 -9.27
C GLY A 198 6.87 -14.28 -8.40
N GLY A 199 5.88 -15.06 -7.95
CA GLY A 199 6.13 -16.10 -6.94
C GLY A 199 6.65 -15.50 -5.63
N TRP A 200 7.59 -16.18 -4.96
CA TRP A 200 8.14 -15.74 -3.67
C TRP A 200 8.79 -14.34 -3.73
N PHE A 201 9.41 -13.98 -4.87
CA PHE A 201 10.08 -12.68 -5.02
C PHE A 201 9.08 -11.53 -5.02
N GLY A 202 7.96 -11.68 -5.73
CA GLY A 202 6.90 -10.68 -5.73
C GLY A 202 6.25 -10.53 -4.36
N LEU A 203 6.08 -11.64 -3.62
CA LEU A 203 5.57 -11.64 -2.25
C LEU A 203 6.53 -10.92 -1.29
N LEU A 204 7.82 -11.19 -1.37
CA LEU A 204 8.83 -10.50 -0.58
C LEU A 204 8.82 -8.99 -0.87
N LEU A 205 8.78 -8.60 -2.13
CA LEU A 205 8.83 -7.20 -2.53
C LEU A 205 7.57 -6.44 -2.09
N THR A 206 6.38 -6.99 -2.34
CA THR A 206 5.10 -6.39 -1.94
C THR A 206 4.96 -6.35 -0.42
N GLY A 207 5.26 -7.46 0.27
CA GLY A 207 5.17 -7.55 1.73
C GLY A 207 6.12 -6.60 2.45
N THR A 208 7.39 -6.55 2.03
CA THR A 208 8.38 -5.63 2.62
C THR A 208 8.04 -4.17 2.32
N ALA A 209 7.60 -3.84 1.10
CA ALA A 209 7.14 -2.51 0.76
C ALA A 209 5.95 -2.08 1.62
N ALA A 210 4.98 -2.97 1.84
CA ALA A 210 3.83 -2.71 2.71
C ALA A 210 4.26 -2.52 4.18
N LEU A 211 5.17 -3.35 4.72
CA LEU A 211 5.71 -3.15 6.07
C LEU A 211 6.44 -1.80 6.21
N MET A 212 7.31 -1.46 5.25
CA MET A 212 7.99 -0.17 5.23
C MET A 212 6.97 0.97 5.11
N GLY A 213 5.96 0.82 4.26
CA GLY A 213 4.84 1.76 4.10
C GLY A 213 4.10 2.02 5.41
N ALA A 214 3.85 0.99 6.22
CA ALA A 214 3.21 1.12 7.52
C ALA A 214 4.03 1.99 8.51
N THR A 215 5.36 2.01 8.36
CA THR A 215 6.23 2.82 9.22
C THR A 215 6.34 4.28 8.79
N LEU A 216 6.01 4.63 7.54
CA LEU A 216 6.16 6.00 7.04
C LEU A 216 5.28 7.00 7.80
N PRO A 217 3.97 6.75 8.03
CA PRO A 217 3.16 7.66 8.83
C PRO A 217 3.62 7.73 10.29
N ILE A 218 4.00 6.58 10.88
CA ILE A 218 4.48 6.49 12.28
C ILE A 218 5.72 7.38 12.47
N THR A 219 6.71 7.22 11.60
CA THR A 219 7.93 8.05 11.62
C THR A 219 7.62 9.52 11.34
N GLY A 220 6.64 9.82 10.48
CA GLY A 220 6.12 11.17 10.25
C GLY A 220 5.52 11.81 11.50
N TYR A 221 4.65 11.10 12.23
CA TYR A 221 4.07 11.56 13.50
C TYR A 221 5.14 11.82 14.56
N ILE A 222 6.13 10.93 14.70
CA ILE A 222 7.25 11.11 15.62
C ILE A 222 7.99 12.43 15.33
N LEU A 223 8.28 12.71 14.05
CA LEU A 223 8.97 13.93 13.62
C LEU A 223 8.10 15.18 13.89
N PHE A 224 6.79 15.10 13.64
CA PHE A 224 5.84 16.18 13.88
C PHE A 224 5.73 16.54 15.37
N ILE A 225 5.54 15.54 16.25
CA ILE A 225 5.45 15.74 17.70
C ILE A 225 6.75 16.36 18.24
N ARG A 226 7.92 15.89 17.79
CA ARG A 226 9.21 16.47 18.19
C ARG A 226 9.35 17.92 17.74
N ARG A 227 8.85 18.28 16.56
CA ARG A 227 8.86 19.66 16.07
C ARG A 227 8.04 20.58 16.96
N ILE A 228 6.84 20.17 17.36
CA ILE A 228 5.97 20.93 18.28
C ILE A 228 6.65 21.09 19.64
N ARG A 229 7.18 20.01 20.21
CA ARG A 229 7.86 20.05 21.52
C ARG A 229 9.06 21.01 21.53
N ARG A 230 9.84 21.07 20.45
CA ARG A 230 10.95 22.02 20.32
C ARG A 230 10.50 23.48 20.23
N GLN A 231 9.41 23.77 19.52
CA GLN A 231 8.86 25.12 19.42
C GLN A 231 8.31 25.63 20.75
N LYS A 232 7.72 24.75 21.57
CA LYS A 232 7.28 25.12 22.92
C LYS A 232 8.47 25.43 23.84
N ARG A 233 9.51 24.58 23.82
CA ARG A 233 10.74 24.78 24.62
C ARG A 233 11.56 26.02 24.26
N SER A 234 11.40 26.58 23.06
CA SER A 234 12.08 27.81 22.67
C SER A 234 11.27 29.08 22.96
N LYS A 235 10.02 28.93 23.41
CA LYS A 235 9.12 30.03 23.76
C LYS A 235 8.97 30.20 25.28
N ASN A 236 9.29 29.16 26.03
CA ASN A 236 9.53 29.20 27.48
C ASN A 236 11.02 29.48 27.71
#